data_AF-X2LCM8-F1
#
_entry.id   AF-X2LCM8-F1
#
_cell.length_a   1.000
_cell.length_b   1.000
_cell.length_c   1.000
_cell.angle_alpha   90.00
_cell.angle_beta   90.00
_cell.angle_gamma   90.00
#
_symmetry.space_group_name_H-M   'P 1'
#
loop_
_entity.id
_entity.type
_entity.pdbx_description
1 polymer ?
#
loop_
_entity_poly.entity_id
_entity_poly.type
_entity_poly.pdbx_seq_one_letter_code
_entity_poly.pdbx_strand_id
1 'polypeptide(L)'
;SIVVGIVTLPFLLRGNLPPEEDQEEAFSVSEALASAASKAVNETKEKLLVAPPDDATPELIEETTRRMLDVLQRKILTKEDVKNIVALKRLEKQLYLASLHAEREELYRLRRMKKISHEKQRKLLHRIDITEVLIAEDSV
;
A
#
# COMPACT_ATOMS: atom_id res chain seq x y z
N SER A 1 -20.37 6.17 17.33
CA SER A 1 -20.19 4.97 16.51
C SER A 1 -18.82 5.00 15.84
N ILE A 2 -17.88 4.16 16.28
CA ILE A 2 -16.48 4.06 15.77
C ILE A 2 -16.10 2.60 15.43
N VAL A 3 -17.01 1.65 15.61
CA VAL A 3 -16.68 0.21 15.57
C VAL A 3 -16.51 -0.34 14.14
N VAL A 4 -16.84 0.43 13.09
CA VAL A 4 -16.77 -0.03 11.70
C VAL A 4 -15.42 0.28 11.02
N GLY A 5 -14.61 1.19 11.58
CA GLY A 5 -13.34 1.62 10.98
C GLY A 5 -12.15 0.66 11.13
N ILE A 6 -12.26 -0.37 11.97
CA ILE A 6 -11.11 -1.22 12.38
C ILE A 6 -11.04 -2.53 11.58
N VAL A 7 -12.12 -2.92 10.88
CA VAL A 7 -12.12 -4.15 10.07
C VAL A 7 -11.50 -3.94 8.68
N THR A 8 -11.37 -2.69 8.21
CA THR A 8 -10.73 -2.37 6.93
C THR A 8 -9.21 -2.28 7.01
N LEU A 9 -8.64 -2.02 8.20
CA LEU A 9 -7.19 -1.84 8.38
C LEU A 9 -6.31 -3.09 8.12
N PRO A 10 -6.70 -4.33 8.47
CA PRO A 10 -5.87 -5.50 8.14
C PRO A 10 -5.72 -5.72 6.62
N PHE A 11 -6.60 -5.12 5.80
CA PHE A 11 -6.46 -5.21 4.35
C PHE A 11 -5.41 -4.24 3.78
N LEU A 12 -5.12 -3.13 4.48
CA LEU A 12 -4.04 -2.19 4.12
C LEU A 12 -2.66 -2.72 4.53
N LEU A 13 -2.60 -3.47 5.62
CA LEU A 13 -1.38 -4.12 6.13
C LEU A 13 -0.98 -5.36 5.30
N ARG A 14 -1.92 -5.94 4.54
CA ARG A 14 -1.67 -7.07 3.62
C ARG A 14 -0.76 -6.77 2.44
N GLY A 15 -0.37 -5.51 2.22
CA GLY A 15 0.78 -5.23 1.39
C GLY A 15 2.02 -5.50 2.23
N ASN A 16 2.68 -6.66 2.04
CA ASN A 16 3.97 -7.00 2.63
C ASN A 16 4.81 -5.75 2.89
N LEU A 17 5.36 -5.57 4.10
CA LEU A 17 6.57 -4.78 4.19
C LEU A 17 7.54 -5.42 3.20
N PRO A 18 8.11 -4.69 2.24
CA PRO A 18 9.30 -5.20 1.62
C PRO A 18 10.39 -5.26 2.72
N PRO A 19 10.88 -6.44 3.15
CA PRO A 19 12.17 -6.56 3.84
C PRO A 19 13.26 -5.77 3.12
N GLU A 20 14.41 -5.56 3.76
CA GLU A 20 15.51 -4.81 3.13
C GLU A 20 15.95 -5.42 1.78
N GLU A 21 15.84 -6.75 1.61
CA GLU A 21 16.00 -7.45 0.33
C GLU A 21 14.94 -7.06 -0.71
N ASP A 22 13.68 -6.91 -0.29
CA ASP A 22 12.56 -6.55 -1.17
C ASP A 22 12.58 -5.08 -1.63
N GLN A 23 13.42 -4.21 -1.05
CA GLN A 23 13.52 -2.81 -1.49
C GLN A 23 14.27 -2.70 -2.83
N GLU A 24 15.34 -3.47 -2.99
CA GLU A 24 16.06 -3.58 -4.27
C GLU A 24 15.21 -4.33 -5.29
N GLU A 25 14.45 -5.34 -4.86
CA GLU A 25 13.45 -6.00 -5.71
C GLU A 25 12.33 -5.04 -6.14
N ALA A 26 11.76 -4.25 -5.24
CA ALA A 26 10.70 -3.29 -5.58
C ALA A 26 11.19 -2.22 -6.57
N PHE A 27 12.41 -1.74 -6.40
CA PHE A 27 13.04 -0.82 -7.34
C PHE A 27 13.25 -1.47 -8.71
N SER A 28 13.87 -2.65 -8.76
CA SER A 28 14.15 -3.36 -10.01
C SER A 28 12.87 -3.80 -10.73
N VAL A 29 11.84 -4.20 -10.01
CA VAL A 29 10.50 -4.50 -10.57
C VAL A 29 9.87 -3.23 -11.13
N SER A 30 9.93 -2.11 -10.39
CA SER A 30 9.40 -0.83 -10.89
C SER A 30 10.12 -0.36 -12.16
N GLU A 31 11.45 -0.54 -12.22
CA GLU A 31 12.27 -0.22 -13.39
C GLU A 31 11.93 -1.14 -14.58
N ALA A 32 11.80 -2.44 -14.34
CA ALA A 32 11.42 -3.43 -15.35
C ALA A 32 10.02 -3.14 -15.93
N LEU A 33 9.05 -2.80 -15.09
CA LEU A 33 7.70 -2.41 -15.52
C LEU A 33 7.71 -1.13 -16.35
N ALA A 34 8.46 -0.10 -15.91
CA ALA A 34 8.58 1.15 -16.65
C ALA A 34 9.28 0.96 -18.00
N SER A 35 10.30 0.10 -18.05
CA SER A 35 11.02 -0.27 -19.28
C SER A 35 10.09 -0.99 -20.26
N ALA A 36 9.34 -2.00 -19.79
CA ALA A 36 8.37 -2.72 -20.61
C ALA A 36 7.26 -1.80 -21.15
N ALA A 37 6.72 -0.92 -20.30
CA ALA A 37 5.70 0.05 -20.70
C ALA A 37 6.25 1.06 -21.73
N SER A 38 7.46 1.56 -21.53
CA SER A 38 8.13 2.50 -22.45
C SER A 38 8.38 1.86 -23.81
N LYS A 39 8.78 0.58 -23.84
CA LYS A 39 8.92 -0.19 -25.07
C LYS A 39 7.59 -0.32 -25.83
N ALA A 40 6.51 -0.67 -25.12
CA ALA A 40 5.18 -0.78 -25.72
C ALA A 40 4.66 0.57 -26.28
N VAL A 41 4.92 1.68 -25.57
CA VAL A 41 4.60 3.03 -26.05
C VAL A 41 5.37 3.36 -27.32
N ASN A 42 6.68 3.08 -27.37
CA ASN A 42 7.48 3.31 -28.57
C ASN A 42 7.03 2.45 -29.75
N GLU A 43 6.74 1.16 -29.54
CA GLU A 43 6.19 0.29 -30.59
C GLU A 43 4.84 0.80 -31.12
N THR A 44 4.02 1.37 -30.25
CA THR A 44 2.73 1.97 -30.63
C THR A 44 2.95 3.28 -31.40
N LYS A 45 3.90 4.12 -30.98
CA LYS A 45 4.30 5.33 -31.70
C LYS A 45 4.69 5.01 -33.14
N GLU A 46 5.57 4.02 -33.36
CA GLU A 46 6.00 3.63 -34.70
C GLU A 46 4.82 3.18 -35.58
N LYS A 47 3.85 2.43 -35.02
CA LYS A 47 2.62 2.05 -35.74
C LYS A 47 1.75 3.26 -36.10
N LEU A 48 1.61 4.20 -35.18
CA LEU A 48 0.84 5.43 -35.40
C LEU A 48 1.51 6.38 -36.41
N LEU A 49 2.84 6.36 -36.53
CA LEU A 49 3.54 7.13 -37.56
C LEU A 49 3.37 6.52 -38.95
N VAL A 50 3.24 5.19 -39.04
CA VAL A 50 3.00 4.47 -40.33
C VAL A 50 1.54 4.60 -40.78
N ALA A 51 0.59 4.54 -39.84
CA ALA A 51 -0.83 4.66 -40.10
C ALA A 51 -1.46 5.66 -39.11
N PRO A 52 -1.26 6.96 -39.32
CA PRO A 52 -1.81 7.99 -38.43
C PRO A 52 -3.34 8.04 -38.57
N PRO A 53 -4.06 8.20 -37.44
CA PRO A 53 -5.47 8.56 -37.48
C PRO A 53 -5.69 9.86 -38.27
N ASP A 54 -6.87 10.02 -38.87
CA ASP A 54 -7.22 11.19 -39.71
C ASP A 54 -6.99 12.55 -39.02
N ASP A 55 -7.05 12.58 -37.68
CA ASP A 55 -6.94 13.79 -36.87
C ASP A 55 -5.55 14.01 -36.22
N ALA A 56 -4.58 13.10 -36.42
CA ALA A 56 -3.32 13.11 -35.68
C ALA A 56 -2.11 13.45 -36.57
N THR A 57 -1.45 14.58 -36.30
CA THR A 57 -0.20 14.94 -36.98
C THR A 57 0.99 14.17 -36.38
N PRO A 58 2.06 13.91 -37.16
CA PRO A 58 3.28 13.29 -36.66
C PRO A 58 3.89 14.02 -35.45
N GLU A 59 3.84 15.36 -35.44
CA GLU A 59 4.32 16.19 -34.34
C GLU A 59 3.52 15.97 -33.06
N LEU A 60 2.19 15.85 -33.17
CA LEU A 60 1.29 15.61 -32.03
C LEU A 60 1.50 14.21 -31.44
N ILE A 61 1.77 13.21 -32.30
CA ILE A 61 2.11 11.85 -31.89
C ILE A 61 3.45 11.85 -31.12
N GLU A 62 4.45 12.59 -31.58
CA GLU A 62 5.75 12.70 -30.92
C GLU A 62 5.64 13.41 -29.56
N GLU A 63 4.94 14.54 -29.50
CA GLU A 63 4.74 15.31 -28.26
C GLU A 63 4.00 14.47 -27.21
N THR A 64 2.91 13.82 -27.62
CA THR A 64 2.10 12.97 -26.72
C THR A 64 2.92 11.78 -26.22
N THR A 65 3.73 11.17 -27.10
CA THR A 65 4.61 10.06 -26.72
C THR A 65 5.67 10.50 -25.72
N ARG A 66 6.34 11.64 -25.95
CA ARG A 66 7.34 12.19 -25.03
C ARG A 66 6.71 12.45 -23.65
N ARG A 67 5.54 13.09 -23.62
CA ARG A 67 4.81 13.34 -22.37
C ARG A 67 4.47 12.05 -21.63
N MET A 68 4.06 11.00 -22.34
CA MET A 68 3.73 9.71 -21.72
C MET A 68 4.97 9.00 -21.17
N LEU A 69 6.09 9.02 -21.91
CA LEU A 69 7.36 8.47 -21.46
C LEU A 69 7.89 9.18 -20.20
N ASP A 70 7.77 10.51 -20.13
CA ASP A 70 8.12 11.30 -18.94
C ASP A 70 7.28 10.88 -17.72
N VAL A 71 5.98 10.62 -17.92
CA VAL A 71 5.10 10.13 -16.85
C VAL A 71 5.50 8.73 -16.39
N LEU A 72 5.87 7.84 -17.31
CA LEU A 72 6.32 6.49 -16.98
C LEU A 72 7.65 6.49 -16.23
N GLN A 73 8.59 7.35 -16.61
CA GLN A 73 9.85 7.51 -15.87
C GLN A 73 9.63 8.06 -14.46
N ARG A 74 8.74 9.04 -14.29
CA ARG A 74 8.37 9.57 -12.96
C ARG A 74 7.67 8.56 -12.08
N LYS A 75 7.10 7.49 -12.65
CA LYS A 75 6.48 6.39 -11.90
C LYS A 75 7.49 5.37 -11.38
N ILE A 76 8.75 5.43 -11.84
CA ILE A 76 9.80 4.60 -11.27
C ILE A 76 9.98 5.02 -9.82
N LEU A 77 9.73 4.09 -8.91
CA LEU A 77 9.91 4.31 -7.48
C LEU A 77 11.36 4.75 -7.23
N THR A 78 11.55 5.88 -6.54
CA THR A 78 12.90 6.24 -6.09
C THR A 78 13.26 5.48 -4.82
N LYS A 79 14.56 5.38 -4.52
CA LYS A 79 15.03 4.82 -3.24
C LYS A 79 14.42 5.54 -2.03
N GLU A 80 14.18 6.85 -2.16
CA GLU A 80 13.55 7.64 -1.10
C GLU A 80 12.06 7.33 -0.97
N ASP A 81 11.34 7.10 -2.07
CA ASP A 81 9.93 6.67 -2.04
C ASP A 81 9.77 5.33 -1.34
N VAL A 82 10.62 4.35 -1.66
CA VAL A 82 10.60 3.03 -1.02
C VAL A 82 10.86 3.14 0.48
N LYS A 83 11.89 3.91 0.86
CA LYS A 83 12.21 4.17 2.27
C LYS A 83 11.06 4.85 3.01
N ASN A 84 10.41 5.83 2.38
CA ASN A 84 9.25 6.52 2.95
C ASN A 84 8.06 5.57 3.12
N ILE A 85 7.79 4.69 2.16
CA ILE A 85 6.73 3.67 2.26
C ILE A 85 7.01 2.72 3.43
N VAL A 86 8.25 2.24 3.58
CA VAL A 86 8.63 1.36 4.70
C VAL A 86 8.46 2.09 6.04
N ALA A 87 8.93 3.33 6.13
CA ALA A 87 8.79 4.15 7.34
C ALA A 87 7.31 4.40 7.70
N LEU A 88 6.48 4.71 6.70
CA LEU A 88 5.04 4.92 6.88
C LEU A 88 4.36 3.66 7.42
N LYS A 89 4.60 2.49 6.81
CA LYS A 89 4.04 1.21 7.28
C LYS A 89 4.45 0.90 8.72
N ARG A 90 5.73 1.14 9.07
CA ARG A 90 6.20 0.97 10.45
C ARG A 90 5.46 1.88 11.43
N LEU A 91 5.23 3.14 11.05
CA LEU A 91 4.49 4.10 11.87
C LEU A 91 3.02 3.69 12.03
N GLU A 92 2.36 3.29 10.93
CA GLU A 92 0.98 2.79 10.95
C GLU A 92 0.83 1.60 11.88
N LYS A 93 1.76 0.63 11.82
CA LYS A 93 1.80 -0.51 12.75
C LYS A 93 1.84 -0.04 14.20
N GLN A 94 2.75 0.88 14.53
CA GLN A 94 2.90 1.38 15.90
C GLN A 94 1.63 2.08 16.39
N LEU A 95 1.03 2.92 15.54
CA LEU A 95 -0.22 3.61 15.85
C LEU A 95 -1.37 2.62 16.09
N TYR A 96 -1.44 1.55 15.30
CA TYR A 96 -2.48 0.54 15.45
C TYR A 96 -2.30 -0.32 16.70
N LEU A 97 -1.08 -0.71 17.03
CA LEU A 97 -0.80 -1.41 18.30
C LEU A 97 -1.19 -0.53 19.49
N ALA A 98 -0.91 0.77 19.43
CA ALA A 98 -1.35 1.72 20.46
C ALA A 98 -2.89 1.81 20.56
N SER A 99 -3.62 1.76 19.43
CA SER A 99 -5.08 1.75 19.47
C SER A 99 -5.64 0.46 20.09
N LEU A 100 -5.07 -0.71 19.75
CA LEU A 100 -5.46 -1.98 20.37
C LEU A 100 -5.23 -1.97 21.89
N HIS A 101 -4.12 -1.40 22.33
CA HIS A 101 -3.84 -1.21 23.76
C HIS A 101 -4.90 -0.35 24.44
N ALA A 102 -5.29 0.77 23.83
CA ALA A 102 -6.35 1.64 24.36
C ALA A 102 -7.72 0.94 24.41
N GLU A 103 -8.06 0.13 23.41
CA GLU A 103 -9.28 -0.69 23.40
C GLU A 103 -9.29 -1.70 24.56
N ARG A 104 -8.13 -2.32 24.85
CA ARG A 104 -7.97 -3.27 25.95
C ARG A 104 -8.25 -2.61 27.31
N GLU A 105 -7.67 -1.43 27.53
CA GLU A 105 -7.89 -0.65 28.75
C GLU A 105 -9.37 -0.26 28.93
N GLU A 106 -10.02 0.13 27.84
CA GLU A 106 -11.45 0.47 27.86
C GLU A 106 -12.32 -0.77 28.15
N LEU A 107 -11.99 -1.94 27.62
CA LEU A 107 -12.69 -3.19 27.94
C LEU A 107 -12.58 -3.53 29.43
N TYR A 108 -11.41 -3.37 30.03
CA TYR A 108 -11.24 -3.55 31.48
C TYR A 108 -12.08 -2.55 32.26
N ARG A 109 -12.13 -1.28 31.83
CA ARG A 109 -12.98 -0.25 32.44
C ARG A 109 -14.46 -0.61 32.36
N LEU A 110 -14.95 -1.01 31.19
CA LEU A 110 -16.35 -1.43 30.99
C LEU A 110 -16.71 -2.66 31.84
N ARG A 111 -15.77 -3.59 32.03
CA ARG A 111 -15.96 -4.73 32.94
C ARG A 111 -16.09 -4.27 34.39
N ARG A 112 -15.20 -3.38 34.86
CA ARG A 112 -15.26 -2.81 36.22
C ARG A 112 -16.60 -2.11 36.48
N MET A 113 -17.13 -1.43 35.46
CA MET A 113 -18.46 -0.79 35.49
C MET A 113 -19.63 -1.78 35.34
N LYS A 114 -19.39 -3.09 35.29
CA LYS A 114 -20.39 -4.15 35.05
C LYS A 114 -21.22 -3.95 33.77
N LYS A 115 -20.73 -3.17 32.79
CA LYS A 115 -21.42 -2.92 31.52
C LYS A 115 -21.32 -4.08 30.53
N ILE A 116 -20.37 -4.99 30.73
CA ILE A 116 -20.15 -6.18 29.90
C ILE A 116 -20.00 -7.43 30.77
N SER A 117 -20.48 -8.57 30.24
CA SER A 117 -20.32 -9.88 30.87
C SER A 117 -18.87 -10.36 30.77
N HIS A 118 -18.47 -11.26 31.67
CA HIS A 118 -17.16 -11.89 31.65
C HIS A 118 -16.90 -12.64 30.33
N GLU A 119 -17.91 -13.34 29.83
CA GLU A 119 -17.81 -14.06 28.55
C GLU A 119 -17.58 -13.09 27.37
N LYS A 120 -18.30 -11.96 27.34
CA LYS A 120 -18.15 -10.94 26.30
C LYS A 120 -16.78 -10.29 26.35
N GLN A 121 -16.26 -9.98 27.54
CA GLN A 121 -14.91 -9.46 27.71
C GLN A 121 -13.86 -10.45 27.19
N ARG A 122 -13.95 -11.73 27.59
CA ARG A 122 -13.00 -12.76 27.16
C ARG A 122 -12.97 -12.94 25.64
N LYS A 123 -14.14 -12.96 25.00
CA LYS A 123 -14.26 -13.05 23.54
C LYS A 123 -13.63 -11.84 22.84
N LEU A 124 -13.82 -10.63 23.36
CA LEU A 124 -13.26 -9.41 22.77
C LEU A 124 -11.76 -9.30 22.97
N LEU A 125 -11.25 -9.64 24.17
CA LEU A 125 -9.81 -9.70 24.44
C LEU A 125 -9.12 -10.70 23.51
N HIS A 126 -9.68 -11.89 23.36
CA HIS A 126 -9.10 -12.90 22.45
C HIS A 126 -9.02 -12.42 21.00
N ARG A 127 -10.03 -11.65 20.53
CA ARG A 127 -9.98 -11.04 19.20
C ARG A 127 -8.88 -9.98 19.07
N ILE A 128 -8.68 -9.17 20.12
CA ILE A 128 -7.58 -8.19 20.17
C ILE A 128 -6.25 -8.94 20.14
N ASP A 129 -6.08 -9.96 20.96
CA ASP A 129 -4.84 -10.75 21.05
C ASP A 129 -4.52 -11.41 19.68
N ILE A 130 -5.51 -12.00 18.99
CA ILE A 130 -5.32 -12.53 17.62
C ILE A 130 -4.87 -11.42 16.66
N THR A 131 -5.52 -10.25 16.72
CA THR A 131 -5.19 -9.14 15.81
C THR A 131 -3.78 -8.61 16.06
N GLU A 132 -3.37 -8.54 17.33
CA GLU A 132 -2.03 -8.14 17.74
C GLU A 132 -0.97 -9.13 17.25
N VAL A 133 -1.23 -10.44 17.37
CA VAL A 133 -0.36 -11.49 16.85
C VAL A 133 -0.22 -11.41 15.33
N LEU A 134 -1.33 -11.26 14.60
CA LEU A 134 -1.30 -11.14 13.13
C LEU A 134 -0.43 -9.95 12.67
N ILE A 135 -0.53 -8.82 13.38
CA ILE A 135 0.26 -7.62 13.07
C ILE A 135 1.72 -7.74 13.50
N ALA A 136 1.99 -8.56 14.51
CA ALA A 136 3.33 -8.88 14.93
C ALA A 136 4.02 -9.87 13.95
N GLU A 137 3.28 -10.85 13.44
CA GLU A 137 3.74 -11.88 12.51
C GLU A 137 3.94 -11.38 11.08
N ASP A 138 3.14 -10.41 10.59
CA ASP A 138 3.35 -9.71 9.30
C ASP A 138 4.69 -8.95 9.20
N SER A 139 5.59 -9.11 10.19
CA SER A 139 6.88 -8.40 10.30
C SER A 139 8.10 -9.33 10.30
N VAL A 140 7.91 -10.61 9.98
CA VAL A 140 8.97 -11.61 9.76
C VAL A 140 8.96 -11.99 8.29
#